data_AF-A0A6M1YHP0-F1
#
_entry.id   AF-A0A6M1YHP0-F1
#
_cell.length_a   1.000
_cell.length_b   1.000
_cell.length_c   1.000
_cell.angle_alpha   90.00
_cell.angle_beta   90.00
_cell.angle_gamma   90.00
#
_symmetry.space_group_name_H-M   'P 1'
#
loop_
_entity.id
_entity.type
_entity.pdbx_description
1 polymer ?
#
loop_
_entity_poly.entity_id
_entity_poly.type
_entity_poly.pdbx_seq_one_letter_code
_entity_poly.pdbx_strand_id
1 'polypeptide(L)'
;MKFRVIISSFCFLLILTGCANHYISANELDVIELGMNKSQLASKLGQGIRRGAIKNKFSQNIEVWEYKVKEGVSGRQLGAQIGLTVLTFGITAPLIGDGETNRYWLYFCDGELVRWGQAGDWEDAQKKIYDINFNVNNH
;
A
#
# COMPACT_ATOMS: atom_id res chain seq x y z
N MET A 1 29.38 30.89 -32.20
CA MET A 1 28.07 30.22 -31.98
C MET A 1 28.26 28.73 -31.71
N LYS A 2 28.70 28.29 -30.51
CA LYS A 2 28.84 26.85 -30.17
C LYS A 2 28.67 26.51 -28.67
N PHE A 3 27.96 27.34 -27.90
CA PHE A 3 27.77 27.13 -26.45
C PHE A 3 26.32 26.92 -25.99
N ARG A 4 25.34 27.05 -26.90
CA ARG A 4 23.91 26.95 -26.53
C ARG A 4 23.32 25.54 -26.58
N VAL A 5 24.04 24.55 -27.11
CA VAL A 5 23.49 23.21 -27.35
C VAL A 5 23.77 22.23 -26.19
N ILE A 6 24.78 22.49 -25.35
CA ILE A 6 25.21 21.53 -24.32
C ILE A 6 24.33 21.57 -23.06
N ILE A 7 23.72 22.72 -22.74
CA ILE A 7 22.91 22.88 -21.52
C ILE A 7 21.52 22.19 -21.65
N SER A 8 21.02 21.95 -22.86
CA SER A 8 19.70 21.33 -23.05
C SER A 8 19.69 19.82 -22.79
N SER A 9 20.85 19.16 -22.71
CA SER A 9 20.93 17.70 -22.55
C SER A 9 21.00 17.22 -21.10
N PHE A 10 21.15 18.12 -20.12
CA PHE A 10 21.22 17.75 -18.69
C PHE A 10 19.86 17.76 -17.99
N CYS A 11 18.84 18.44 -18.54
CA CYS A 11 17.49 18.47 -17.97
C CYS A 11 16.62 17.24 -18.26
N PHE A 12 17.03 16.35 -19.18
CA PHE A 12 16.21 15.19 -19.56
C PHE A 12 16.51 13.93 -18.72
N LEU A 13 17.51 13.96 -17.84
CA LEU A 13 17.97 12.79 -17.09
C LEU A 13 17.33 12.60 -15.71
N LEU A 14 16.49 13.54 -15.23
CA LEU A 14 15.94 13.52 -13.86
C LEU A 14 14.50 12.97 -13.72
N ILE A 15 13.86 12.53 -14.80
CA ILE A 15 12.44 12.08 -14.75
C ILE A 15 12.31 10.55 -14.57
N LEU A 16 13.39 9.84 -14.27
CA LEU A 16 13.40 8.39 -14.05
C LEU A 16 13.54 8.01 -12.57
N THR A 17 13.10 8.86 -11.64
CA THR A 17 12.86 8.41 -10.26
C THR A 17 11.65 7.48 -10.30
N GLY A 18 11.93 6.19 -10.47
CA GLY A 18 10.93 5.13 -10.48
C GLY A 18 10.03 5.25 -9.25
N CYS A 19 8.75 4.95 -9.44
CA CYS A 19 7.80 4.80 -8.34
C CYS A 19 8.38 3.81 -7.34
N ALA A 20 8.95 4.31 -6.24
CA ALA A 20 9.43 3.48 -5.17
C ALA A 20 8.26 2.61 -4.72
N ASN A 21 8.46 1.30 -4.63
CA ASN A 21 7.48 0.41 -4.02
C ASN A 21 7.28 0.87 -2.58
N HIS A 22 6.19 1.59 -2.34
CA HIS A 22 5.87 2.13 -1.03
C HIS A 22 5.33 1.01 -0.16
N TYR A 23 6.01 0.74 0.95
CA TYR A 23 5.57 -0.18 1.98
C TYR A 23 5.17 0.64 3.19
N ILE A 24 4.00 0.35 3.74
CA ILE A 24 3.54 0.96 4.99
C ILE A 24 3.81 -0.01 6.15
N SER A 25 3.95 0.55 7.36
CA SER A 25 4.06 -0.21 8.60
C SER A 25 2.69 -0.68 9.06
N ALA A 26 2.62 -1.80 9.79
CA ALA A 26 1.36 -2.28 10.37
C ALA A 26 0.70 -1.22 11.27
N ASN A 27 1.50 -0.45 12.02
CA ASN A 27 0.99 0.64 12.89
C ASN A 27 0.34 1.78 12.11
N GLU A 28 0.64 1.94 10.82
CA GLU A 28 0.02 2.96 9.99
C GLU A 28 -1.40 2.55 9.57
N LEU A 29 -1.79 1.28 9.69
CA LEU A 29 -3.17 0.85 9.42
C LEU A 29 -4.17 1.40 10.45
N ASP A 30 -3.71 1.69 11.67
CA ASP A 30 -4.56 2.18 12.76
C ASP A 30 -5.13 3.57 12.49
N VAL A 31 -4.53 4.33 11.57
CA VAL A 31 -5.04 5.66 11.18
C VAL A 31 -6.15 5.61 10.13
N ILE A 32 -6.53 4.41 9.65
CA ILE A 32 -7.54 4.22 8.62
C ILE A 32 -8.93 4.26 9.26
N GLU A 33 -9.71 5.29 8.90
CA GLU A 33 -11.10 5.43 9.34
C GLU A 33 -12.03 5.39 8.12
N LEU A 34 -13.22 4.81 8.33
CA LEU A 34 -14.27 4.83 7.31
C LEU A 34 -14.71 6.29 7.04
N GLY A 35 -15.11 6.57 5.81
CA GLY A 35 -15.45 7.91 5.33
C GLY A 35 -14.24 8.74 4.87
N MET A 36 -13.00 8.31 5.14
CA MET A 36 -11.83 9.03 4.64
C MET A 36 -11.82 9.09 3.10
N ASN A 37 -11.55 10.27 2.56
CA ASN A 37 -11.37 10.40 1.12
C ASN A 37 -9.96 9.96 0.68
N LYS A 38 -9.82 9.66 -0.61
CA LYS A 38 -8.54 9.20 -1.19
C LYS A 38 -7.36 10.14 -0.93
N SER A 39 -7.59 11.45 -0.90
CA SER A 39 -6.53 12.45 -0.68
C SER A 39 -6.07 12.47 0.78
N GLN A 40 -7.01 12.35 1.73
CA GLN A 40 -6.72 12.22 3.16
C GLN A 40 -5.98 10.93 3.47
N LEU A 41 -6.36 9.84 2.81
CA LEU A 41 -5.66 8.57 2.98
C LEU A 41 -4.26 8.65 2.36
N ALA A 42 -4.13 9.21 1.16
CA ALA A 42 -2.84 9.35 0.49
C ALA A 42 -1.87 10.26 1.25
N SER A 43 -2.36 11.26 1.99
CA SER A 43 -1.50 12.11 2.83
C SER A 43 -1.00 11.40 4.08
N LYS A 44 -1.73 10.37 4.56
CA LYS A 44 -1.37 9.57 5.75
C LYS A 44 -0.51 8.35 5.41
N LEU A 45 -0.89 7.61 4.37
CA LEU A 45 -0.31 6.30 4.01
C LEU A 45 0.50 6.31 2.71
N GLY A 46 0.61 7.48 2.06
CA GLY A 46 1.12 7.55 0.70
C GLY A 46 0.15 7.00 -0.35
N GLN A 47 0.59 7.06 -1.60
CA GLN A 47 -0.21 6.65 -2.75
C GLN A 47 -0.36 5.11 -2.80
N GLY A 48 -1.59 4.63 -2.66
CA GLY A 48 -1.91 3.21 -2.87
C GLY A 48 -1.88 2.80 -4.35
N ILE A 49 -1.77 1.50 -4.59
CA ILE A 49 -1.81 0.94 -5.95
C ILE A 49 -3.27 0.75 -6.35
N ARG A 50 -3.75 1.50 -7.34
CA ARG A 50 -5.10 1.33 -7.87
C ARG A 50 -5.22 0.00 -8.61
N ARG A 51 -6.03 -0.93 -8.09
CA ARG A 51 -6.28 -2.26 -8.68
C ARG A 51 -7.38 -2.23 -9.73
N GLY A 52 -8.36 -1.35 -9.56
CA GLY A 52 -9.46 -1.20 -10.51
C GLY A 52 -10.53 -0.24 -10.01
N ALA A 53 -11.48 0.06 -10.89
CA ALA A 53 -12.71 0.76 -10.55
C ALA A 53 -13.87 0.22 -11.36
N ILE A 54 -15.06 0.20 -10.77
CA ILE A 54 -16.27 -0.33 -11.37
C ILE A 54 -17.50 0.42 -10.90
N LYS A 55 -18.49 0.57 -11.76
CA LYS A 55 -19.82 1.05 -11.35
C LYS A 55 -20.71 -0.13 -10.99
N ASN A 56 -21.34 -0.07 -9.82
CA ASN A 56 -22.32 -1.08 -9.41
C ASN A 56 -23.71 -0.80 -10.02
N LYS A 57 -24.69 -1.66 -9.73
CA LYS A 57 -26.08 -1.50 -10.19
C LYS A 57 -26.78 -0.25 -9.66
N PHE A 58 -26.23 0.36 -8.60
CA PHE A 58 -26.71 1.59 -8.00
C PHE A 58 -26.01 2.84 -8.60
N SER A 59 -25.24 2.67 -9.68
CA SER A 59 -24.44 3.73 -10.32
C SER A 59 -23.34 4.36 -9.45
N GLN A 60 -23.00 3.73 -8.33
CA GLN A 60 -21.92 4.15 -7.45
C GLN A 60 -20.58 3.68 -8.01
N ASN A 61 -19.57 4.54 -7.97
CA ASN A 61 -18.22 4.22 -8.42
C ASN A 61 -17.42 3.56 -7.29
N ILE A 62 -17.17 2.26 -7.43
CA ILE A 62 -16.39 1.47 -6.49
C ILE A 62 -14.95 1.39 -7.00
N GLU A 63 -14.00 1.87 -6.22
CA GLU A 63 -12.57 1.83 -6.54
C GLU A 63 -11.81 1.02 -5.50
N VAL A 64 -10.85 0.20 -5.94
CA VAL A 64 -10.07 -0.67 -5.07
C VAL A 64 -8.61 -0.25 -5.09
N TRP A 65 -8.06 0.06 -3.93
CA TRP A 65 -6.64 0.35 -3.73
C TRP A 65 -5.97 -0.78 -2.95
N GLU A 66 -4.72 -1.06 -3.29
CA GLU A 66 -3.88 -2.04 -2.61
C GLU A 66 -2.71 -1.34 -1.91
N TYR A 67 -2.48 -1.70 -0.65
CA TYR A 67 -1.32 -1.31 0.14
C TYR A 67 -0.52 -2.55 0.53
N LYS A 68 0.81 -2.44 0.44
CA LYS A 68 1.74 -3.48 0.91
C LYS A 68 2.22 -3.09 2.30
N VAL A 69 1.97 -3.95 3.28
CA VAL A 69 2.30 -3.73 4.68
C VAL A 69 3.45 -4.64 5.04
N LYS A 70 4.53 -4.08 5.59
CA LYS A 70 5.60 -4.87 6.20
C LYS A 70 5.29 -5.06 7.68
N GLU A 71 5.16 -6.31 8.11
CA GLU A 71 5.13 -6.59 9.54
C GLU A 71 6.53 -6.35 10.13
N GLY A 72 6.57 -5.61 11.23
CA GLY A 72 7.80 -5.39 11.97
C GLY A 72 8.30 -6.70 12.56
N VAL A 73 9.58 -7.01 12.37
CA VAL A 73 10.24 -8.13 13.06
C VAL A 73 10.12 -7.88 14.56
N SER A 74 9.48 -8.79 15.29
CA SER A 74 9.30 -8.64 16.74
C SER A 74 10.66 -8.52 17.45
N GLY A 75 10.73 -7.74 18.52
CA GLY A 75 11.98 -7.56 19.30
C GLY A 75 12.58 -8.88 19.83
N ARG A 76 11.76 -9.92 19.99
CA ARG A 76 12.21 -11.30 20.31
C ARG A 76 12.96 -11.96 19.15
N GLN A 77 12.47 -11.79 17.92
CA GLN A 77 13.16 -12.29 16.72
C GLN A 77 14.46 -11.54 16.49
N LEU A 78 14.48 -10.22 16.70
CA LEU A 78 15.69 -9.40 16.62
C LEU A 78 16.74 -9.81 17.68
N GLY A 79 16.34 -10.08 18.93
CA GLY A 79 17.25 -10.56 19.96
C GLY A 79 17.87 -11.93 19.63
N ALA A 80 17.07 -12.85 19.10
CA ALA A 80 17.56 -14.15 18.62
C ALA A 80 18.43 -14.01 17.36
N GLN A 81 18.08 -13.10 16.45
CA GLN A 81 18.80 -12.83 15.20
C GLN A 81 20.18 -12.23 15.46
N ILE A 82 20.30 -11.27 16.38
CA ILE A 82 21.59 -10.71 16.79
C ILE A 82 22.43 -11.81 17.45
N GLY A 83 21.85 -12.61 18.36
CA GLY A 83 22.54 -13.72 19.00
C GLY A 83 23.07 -14.74 17.99
N LEU A 84 22.26 -15.17 17.03
CA LEU A 84 22.66 -16.15 16.02
C LEU A 84 23.68 -15.57 15.03
N THR A 85 23.48 -14.32 14.56
CA THR A 85 24.40 -13.64 13.63
C THR A 85 25.79 -13.49 14.24
N VAL A 86 25.86 -13.15 15.53
CA VAL A 86 27.13 -13.11 16.28
C VAL A 86 27.76 -14.49 16.37
N LEU A 87 26.98 -15.53 16.70
CA LEU A 87 27.49 -16.90 16.82
C LEU A 87 27.98 -17.51 15.49
N THR A 88 27.34 -17.16 14.38
CA THR A 88 27.66 -17.70 13.05
C THR A 88 28.46 -16.75 12.18
N PHE A 89 29.05 -15.69 12.76
CA PHE A 89 29.86 -14.69 12.05
C PHE A 89 29.20 -14.13 10.78
N GLY A 90 27.89 -13.87 10.82
CA GLY A 90 27.16 -13.26 9.70
C GLY A 90 26.87 -14.18 8.52
N ILE A 91 27.28 -15.46 8.54
CA ILE A 91 27.06 -16.39 7.42
C ILE A 91 25.56 -16.68 7.18
N THR A 92 24.72 -16.59 8.22
CA THR A 92 23.28 -16.89 8.15
C THR A 92 22.39 -15.65 8.06
N ALA A 93 22.94 -14.43 8.02
CA ALA A 93 22.17 -13.19 7.97
C ALA A 93 21.14 -13.11 6.81
N PRO A 94 21.43 -13.58 5.59
CA PRO A 94 20.44 -13.56 4.50
C PRO A 94 19.41 -14.70 4.56
N LEU A 95 19.53 -15.66 5.50
CA LEU A 95 18.64 -16.82 5.61
C LEU A 95 17.45 -16.60 6.57
N ILE A 96 17.46 -15.50 7.33
CA ILE A 96 16.44 -15.18 8.33
C ILE A 96 15.53 -14.12 7.70
N GLY A 97 14.31 -14.55 7.37
CA GLY A 97 13.48 -13.99 6.31
C GLY A 97 13.22 -12.48 6.37
N ASP A 98 13.17 -11.90 5.17
CA ASP A 98 12.51 -10.61 4.92
C ASP A 98 11.10 -10.67 5.54
N GLY A 99 10.78 -9.73 6.42
CA GLY A 99 9.51 -9.70 7.15
C GLY A 99 8.30 -9.95 6.24
N GLU A 100 7.34 -10.72 6.73
CA GLU A 100 6.15 -11.07 5.95
C GLU A 100 5.46 -9.80 5.45
N THR A 101 5.23 -9.77 4.13
CA THR A 101 4.57 -8.64 3.48
C THR A 101 3.12 -8.99 3.27
N ASN A 102 2.23 -8.39 4.06
CA ASN A 102 0.79 -8.54 3.94
C ASN A 102 0.23 -7.52 2.95
N ARG A 103 -0.83 -7.89 2.23
CA ARG A 103 -1.53 -6.99 1.29
C ARG A 103 -2.87 -6.61 1.88
N TYR A 104 -3.19 -5.32 1.85
CA TYR A 104 -4.47 -4.81 2.30
C TYR A 104 -5.20 -4.14 1.16
N TRP A 105 -6.51 -4.39 1.07
CA TRP A 105 -7.38 -3.86 0.04
C TRP A 105 -8.35 -2.87 0.67
N LEU A 106 -8.43 -1.69 0.07
CA LEU A 106 -9.27 -0.59 0.50
C LEU A 106 -10.29 -0.28 -0.60
N TYR A 107 -11.56 -0.32 -0.24
CA TYR A 107 -12.70 -0.11 -1.12
C TYR A 107 -13.25 1.29 -0.90
N PHE A 108 -13.27 2.07 -1.97
CA PHE A 108 -13.85 3.39 -1.99
C PHE A 108 -15.17 3.36 -2.73
N CYS A 109 -16.21 3.98 -2.17
CA CYS A 109 -17.47 4.23 -2.87
C CYS A 109 -17.56 5.74 -3.09
N ASP A 110 -17.67 6.15 -4.35
CA ASP A 110 -17.77 7.57 -4.75
C ASP A 110 -16.66 8.47 -4.18
N GLY A 111 -15.49 7.88 -3.90
CA GLY A 111 -14.30 8.58 -3.40
C GLY A 111 -14.06 8.48 -1.90
N GLU A 112 -14.99 7.88 -1.14
CA GLU A 112 -14.92 7.70 0.30
C GLU A 112 -14.65 6.25 0.69
N LEU A 113 -13.78 6.04 1.68
CA LEU A 113 -13.42 4.72 2.15
C LEU A 113 -14.59 4.08 2.87
N VAL A 114 -15.14 3.00 2.31
CA VAL A 114 -16.31 2.30 2.89
C VAL A 114 -15.94 0.98 3.55
N ARG A 115 -14.80 0.40 3.19
CA ARG A 115 -14.33 -0.86 3.76
C ARG A 115 -12.86 -1.09 3.47
N TRP A 116 -12.19 -1.83 4.35
CA TRP A 116 -10.83 -2.32 4.10
C TRP A 116 -10.54 -3.61 4.87
N GLY A 117 -9.50 -4.34 4.47
CA GLY A 117 -9.01 -5.53 5.18
C GLY A 117 -7.90 -6.24 4.41
N GLN A 118 -7.44 -7.38 4.91
CA GLN A 118 -6.38 -8.14 4.26
C GLN A 118 -6.88 -8.77 2.95
N ALA A 119 -6.01 -8.86 1.95
CA ALA A 119 -6.32 -9.49 0.69
C ALA A 119 -6.64 -10.97 0.94
N GLY A 120 -7.87 -11.39 0.64
CA GLY A 120 -8.37 -12.74 0.89
C GLY A 120 -9.54 -12.78 1.88
N ASP A 121 -9.61 -11.83 2.83
CA ASP A 121 -10.73 -11.73 3.79
C ASP A 121 -12.10 -11.54 3.11
N TRP A 122 -12.08 -11.16 1.83
CA TRP A 122 -13.23 -10.70 1.06
C TRP A 122 -13.40 -11.43 -0.28
N GLU A 123 -12.84 -12.63 -0.43
CA GLU A 123 -12.87 -13.37 -1.71
C GLU A 123 -14.30 -13.56 -2.25
N ASP A 124 -15.28 -13.78 -1.36
CA ASP A 124 -16.69 -13.87 -1.71
C ASP A 124 -17.34 -12.51 -1.99
N ALA A 125 -16.90 -11.45 -1.30
CA ALA A 125 -17.43 -10.10 -1.50
C ALA A 125 -17.02 -9.54 -2.86
N GLN A 126 -15.82 -9.86 -3.34
CA GLN A 126 -15.33 -9.42 -4.65
C GLN A 126 -16.24 -9.87 -5.80
N LYS A 127 -16.70 -11.12 -5.76
CA LYS A 127 -17.63 -11.68 -6.76
C LYS A 127 -18.98 -10.96 -6.75
N LYS A 128 -19.34 -10.34 -5.62
CA LYS A 128 -20.65 -9.71 -5.37
C LYS A 128 -20.57 -8.18 -5.30
N ILE A 129 -19.43 -7.55 -5.61
CA ILE A 129 -19.26 -6.08 -5.54
C ILE A 129 -20.35 -5.33 -6.31
N TYR A 130 -20.84 -5.90 -7.42
CA TYR A 130 -21.93 -5.33 -8.22
C TYR A 130 -23.27 -5.21 -7.48
N ASP A 131 -23.48 -6.06 -6.47
CA ASP A 131 -24.72 -6.16 -5.71
C ASP A 131 -24.70 -5.43 -4.37
N ILE A 132 -23.52 -5.01 -3.90
CA ILE A 132 -23.35 -4.37 -2.60
C ILE A 132 -23.74 -2.90 -2.70
N ASN A 133 -24.71 -2.51 -1.89
CA ASN A 133 -24.99 -1.11 -1.58
C ASN A 133 -24.13 -0.71 -0.38
N PHE A 134 -23.12 0.13 -0.61
CA PHE A 134 -22.38 0.78 0.46
C PHE A 134 -23.16 2.04 0.85
N ASN A 135 -24.14 1.92 1.75
CA ASN A 135 -24.84 3.08 2.27
C ASN A 135 -23.84 3.95 3.04
N VAL A 136 -23.42 5.07 2.45
CA VAL A 136 -22.35 5.93 2.99
C VAL A 136 -22.85 6.84 4.14
N ASN A 137 -24.11 6.68 4.56
CA ASN A 137 -24.69 7.45 5.65
C ASN A 137 -24.62 6.65 6.97
N ASN A 138 -23.46 6.66 7.63
CA ASN A 138 -23.39 6.43 9.07
C ASN A 138 -23.02 7.76 9.74
N HIS A 139 -23.83 8.13 10.73
CA HIS A 139 -23.86 9.37 11.51
C HIS A 139 -22.52 9.97 11.92
#